data_AF-A0A506QYM6-F1
#
_entry.id   AF-A0A506QYM6-F1
#
_cell.length_a   1.000
_cell.length_b   1.000
_cell.length_c   1.000
_cell.angle_alpha   90.00
_cell.angle_beta   90.00
_cell.angle_gamma   90.00
#
_symmetry.space_group_name_H-M   'P 1'
#
loop_
_entity.id
_entity.type
_entity.pdbx_description
1 polymer ?
#
loop_
_entity_poly.entity_id
_entity_poly.type
_entity_poly.pdbx_seq_one_letter_code
_entity_poly.pdbx_strand_id
1 'polypeptide(L)'
;MMLSLPALPLSAFVFTVILLAPLSEEIVFRGVLLNIFITRNPWTGYVGAVLISAVFAMMHTQYHHLTTYLELFGVALLLNLARLRSGGLLLPVLLHAEASVIALLLNL
;
A
#
# COMPACT_ATOMS: atom_id res chain seq x y z
N MET A 1 0.96 19.07 16.05
CA MET A 1 0.58 17.93 16.94
C MET A 1 1.53 16.73 16.81
N MET A 2 2.04 16.40 15.61
CA MET A 2 3.08 15.34 15.45
C MET A 2 4.52 15.84 15.61
N LEU A 3 4.84 17.04 15.12
CA LEU A 3 6.16 17.67 15.28
C LEU A 3 6.49 18.09 16.73
N SER A 4 5.50 18.02 17.62
CA SER A 4 5.66 18.27 19.06
C SER A 4 6.06 17.02 19.85
N LEU A 5 6.16 15.85 19.20
CA LEU A 5 6.63 14.63 19.84
C LEU A 5 8.14 14.70 20.09
N PRO A 6 8.66 14.03 21.14
CA PRO A 6 10.08 13.84 21.31
C PRO A 6 10.71 13.12 20.11
N ALA A 7 12.01 13.32 19.88
CA ALA A 7 12.72 12.81 18.71
C ALA A 7 12.57 11.29 18.50
N LEU A 8 12.59 10.51 19.59
CA LEU A 8 12.50 9.05 19.52
C LEU A 8 11.14 8.57 18.98
N PRO A 9 9.98 8.92 19.58
CA PRO A 9 8.66 8.60 19.01
C PRO A 9 8.46 9.08 17.57
N LEU A 10 8.95 10.29 17.25
CA LEU A 10 8.85 10.83 15.88
C LEU A 10 9.64 9.97 14.89
N SER A 11 10.88 9.61 15.24
CA SER A 11 11.71 8.75 14.39
C SER A 11 11.12 7.35 14.19
N ALA A 12 10.56 6.75 15.25
CA ALA A 12 9.92 5.44 15.18
C ALA A 12 8.67 5.46 14.29
N PHE A 13 7.86 6.53 14.39
CA PHE A 13 6.70 6.73 13.51
C PHE A 13 7.12 6.82 12.05
N VAL A 14 8.08 7.69 11.72
CA VAL A 14 8.58 7.88 10.35
C VAL A 14 9.15 6.57 9.79
N PHE A 15 9.95 5.86 10.58
CA PHE A 15 10.49 4.55 10.19
C PHE A 15 9.38 3.52 9.92
N THR A 16 8.34 3.51 10.74
CA THR A 16 7.20 2.59 10.57
C THR A 16 6.45 2.90 9.28
N VAL A 17 6.10 4.16 9.03
CA VAL A 17 5.29 4.58 7.87
C VAL A 17 6.03 4.44 6.55
N ILE A 18 7.34 4.67 6.52
CA ILE A 18 8.13 4.64 5.28
C ILE A 18 8.69 3.25 4.98
N LEU A 19 8.95 2.43 6.01
CA LEU A 19 9.63 1.14 5.82
C LEU A 19 8.78 -0.05 6.27
N LEU A 20 8.41 -0.12 7.54
CA LEU A 20 7.78 -1.32 8.11
C LEU A 20 6.38 -1.57 7.54
N ALA A 21 5.55 -0.52 7.46
CA ALA A 21 4.20 -0.61 6.91
C ALA A 21 4.24 -1.01 5.42
N PRO A 22 4.94 -0.30 4.51
CA PRO A 22 5.05 -0.71 3.12
C PRO A 22 5.55 -2.15 2.95
N LEU A 23 6.61 -2.54 3.66
CA LEU A 23 7.15 -3.89 3.55
C LEU A 23 6.13 -4.96 3.98
N SER A 24 5.54 -4.79 5.17
CA SER A 24 4.60 -5.77 5.73
C SER A 24 3.32 -5.87 4.91
N GLU A 25 2.77 -4.74 4.47
CA GLU A 25 1.55 -4.70 3.67
C GLU A 25 1.77 -5.32 2.29
N GLU A 26 2.88 -5.01 1.61
CA GLU A 26 3.17 -5.63 0.31
C GLU A 26 3.35 -7.15 0.41
N ILE A 27 3.96 -7.66 1.48
CA ILE A 27 4.08 -9.10 1.70
C ILE A 27 2.70 -9.74 1.81
N VAL A 28 1.80 -9.17 2.63
CA VAL A 28 0.46 -9.71 2.84
C VAL A 28 -0.39 -9.59 1.57
N PHE A 29 -0.57 -8.38 1.06
CA PHE A 29 -1.52 -8.14 -0.03
C PHE A 29 -1.01 -8.64 -1.38
N ARG A 30 0.28 -8.45 -1.70
CA ARG A 30 0.83 -8.75 -3.03
C ARG A 30 1.59 -10.07 -3.05
N GLY A 31 2.29 -10.39 -1.97
CA GLY A 31 3.02 -11.64 -1.81
C GLY A 31 2.13 -12.84 -1.53
N VAL A 32 1.05 -12.66 -0.77
CA VAL A 32 0.14 -13.74 -0.39
C VAL A 32 -1.21 -13.64 -1.10
N LEU A 33 -1.98 -12.57 -0.88
CA LEU A 33 -3.38 -12.52 -1.33
C LEU A 33 -3.52 -12.41 -2.86
N LEU A 34 -2.82 -11.48 -3.50
CA LEU A 34 -2.85 -11.31 -4.96
C LEU A 34 -2.31 -12.56 -5.68
N ASN A 35 -1.33 -13.25 -5.09
CA ASN A 35 -0.73 -14.46 -5.66
C ASN A 35 -1.77 -15.57 -5.91
N ILE A 36 -2.87 -15.63 -5.16
CA ILE A 36 -3.98 -16.57 -5.38
C ILE A 36 -4.60 -16.39 -6.77
N PHE A 37 -4.58 -15.17 -7.30
CA PHE A 37 -5.17 -14.80 -8.58
C PHE A 37 -4.18 -14.87 -9.75
N ILE A 38 -2.89 -15.07 -9.49
CA ILE A 38 -1.88 -15.18 -10.55
C ILE A 38 -1.89 -16.61 -11.09
N THR A 39 -2.53 -16.78 -12.24
CA THR A 39 -2.68 -18.08 -12.92
C THR A 39 -2.09 -18.03 -14.33
N ARG A 40 -2.19 -19.14 -15.07
CA ARG A 40 -1.85 -19.17 -16.51
C ARG A 40 -2.69 -18.21 -17.34
N ASN A 41 -3.91 -17.88 -16.88
CA ASN A 41 -4.79 -16.95 -17.55
C ASN A 41 -4.56 -15.54 -17.00
N PRO A 42 -4.03 -14.59 -17.78
CA PRO A 42 -3.62 -13.28 -17.26
C PRO A 42 -4.79 -12.43 -16.73
N TRP A 43 -6.01 -12.66 -17.24
CA TRP A 43 -7.20 -11.93 -16.78
C TRP A 43 -7.52 -12.15 -15.30
N THR A 44 -7.18 -13.31 -14.73
CA THR A 44 -7.44 -13.59 -13.30
C THR A 44 -6.61 -12.67 -12.42
N GLY A 45 -5.37 -12.35 -12.83
CA GLY A 45 -4.50 -11.41 -12.12
C GLY A 45 -5.09 -10.01 -12.06
N TYR A 46 -5.68 -9.53 -13.16
CA TYR A 46 -6.35 -8.22 -13.19
C TYR A 46 -7.61 -8.18 -12.32
N VAL A 47 -8.40 -9.27 -12.29
CA VAL A 47 -9.52 -9.41 -11.36
C VAL A 47 -9.04 -9.37 -9.91
N GLY A 48 -7.98 -10.12 -9.60
CA GLY A 48 -7.32 -10.08 -8.30
C GLY A 48 -6.83 -8.68 -7.94
N ALA A 49 -6.23 -7.96 -8.88
CA ALA A 49 -5.76 -6.59 -8.65
C ALA A 49 -6.91 -5.67 -8.22
N VAL A 50 -8.09 -5.74 -8.85
CA VAL A 50 -9.25 -4.93 -8.46
C VAL A 50 -9.78 -5.36 -7.09
N LEU A 51 -9.98 -6.66 -6.86
CA LEU A 51 -10.54 -7.18 -5.60
C LEU A 51 -9.63 -6.89 -4.40
N ILE A 52 -8.33 -7.16 -4.53
CA ILE A 52 -7.35 -6.93 -3.46
C ILE A 52 -7.18 -5.43 -3.20
N SER A 53 -7.32 -4.56 -4.19
CA SER A 53 -7.32 -3.10 -3.97
C SER A 53 -8.52 -2.64 -3.15
N ALA A 54 -9.71 -3.22 -3.40
CA ALA A 54 -10.89 -2.93 -2.61
C ALA A 54 -10.72 -3.40 -1.16
N VAL A 55 -10.20 -4.62 -0.94
CA VAL A 55 -9.92 -5.13 0.41
C VAL A 55 -8.91 -4.26 1.14
N PHE A 56 -7.81 -3.88 0.47
CA PHE A 56 -6.80 -2.99 1.02
C PHE A 56 -7.41 -1.68 1.51
N ALA A 57 -8.18 -1.00 0.64
CA ALA A 57 -8.83 0.26 1.00
C ALA A 57 -9.82 0.09 2.17
N MET A 58 -10.65 -0.97 2.16
CA MET A 58 -11.65 -1.20 3.22
C MET A 58 -11.04 -1.54 4.59
N MET A 59 -9.81 -2.08 4.64
CA MET A 59 -9.11 -2.35 5.91
C MET A 59 -8.62 -1.08 6.60
N HIS A 60 -8.56 0.05 5.91
CA HIS A 60 -8.10 1.33 6.44
C HIS A 60 -9.22 2.09 7.18
N THR A 61 -9.81 1.43 8.17
CA THR A 61 -11.02 1.90 8.89
C THR A 61 -10.81 3.16 9.72
N GLN A 62 -9.55 3.59 9.93
CA GLN A 62 -9.23 4.85 10.58
C GLN A 62 -9.62 6.10 9.78
N TYR A 63 -9.98 5.98 8.49
CA TYR A 63 -10.42 7.10 7.66
C TYR A 63 -11.94 7.18 7.56
N HIS A 64 -12.46 8.40 7.42
CA HIS A 64 -13.91 8.68 7.39
C HIS A 64 -14.42 9.21 6.05
N HIS A 65 -13.54 9.71 5.17
CA HIS A 65 -13.94 10.32 3.91
C HIS A 65 -13.86 9.32 2.76
N LEU A 66 -14.93 9.26 1.95
CA LEU A 66 -14.98 8.40 0.76
C LEU A 66 -13.83 8.69 -0.22
N THR A 67 -13.43 9.96 -0.34
CA THR A 67 -12.31 10.37 -1.19
C THR A 67 -11.01 9.66 -0.80
N THR A 68 -10.71 9.53 0.50
CA THR A 68 -9.52 8.83 0.99
C THR A 68 -9.58 7.34 0.65
N TYR A 69 -10.74 6.69 0.75
CA TYR A 69 -10.89 5.30 0.33
C TYR A 69 -10.67 5.12 -1.18
N LEU A 70 -11.12 6.06 -2.02
CA LEU A 70 -10.87 6.05 -3.46
C LEU A 70 -9.39 6.25 -3.79
N GLU A 71 -8.69 7.12 -3.06
CA GLU A 71 -7.24 7.30 -3.18
C GLU A 71 -6.49 6.03 -2.80
N LEU A 72 -6.82 5.43 -1.65
CA LEU A 72 -6.22 4.17 -1.20
C LEU A 72 -6.48 3.03 -2.19
N PHE A 73 -7.69 2.95 -2.74
CA PHE A 73 -8.00 1.99 -3.80
C PHE A 73 -7.12 2.22 -5.04
N GLY A 74 -6.98 3.47 -5.48
CA GLY A 74 -6.15 3.84 -6.62
C GLY A 74 -4.68 3.49 -6.42
N VAL A 75 -4.11 3.86 -5.27
CA VAL A 75 -2.73 3.48 -4.89
C VAL A 75 -2.61 1.96 -4.86
N ALA A 76 -3.53 1.26 -4.21
CA ALA A 76 -3.47 -0.19 -4.10
C ALA A 76 -3.54 -0.89 -5.46
N LEU A 77 -4.32 -0.36 -6.39
CA LEU A 77 -4.43 -0.85 -7.76
C LEU A 77 -3.13 -0.66 -8.52
N LEU A 78 -2.50 0.51 -8.41
CA LEU A 78 -1.18 0.77 -9.02
C LEU A 78 -0.12 -0.21 -8.49
N LEU A 79 -0.09 -0.46 -7.18
CA LEU A 79 0.84 -1.42 -6.56
C LEU A 79 0.59 -2.86 -7.01
N ASN A 80 -0.69 -3.27 -7.14
CA ASN A 80 -1.05 -4.58 -7.66
C ASN A 80 -0.62 -4.72 -9.14
N LEU A 81 -0.81 -3.69 -9.96
CA LEU A 81 -0.34 -3.68 -11.34
C LEU A 81 1.20 -3.71 -11.40
N ALA A 82 1.90 -2.99 -10.53
CA ALA A 82 3.34 -3.03 -10.42
C ALA A 82 3.84 -4.44 -10.06
N ARG A 83 3.17 -5.15 -9.14
CA ARG A 83 3.44 -6.56 -8.84
C ARG A 83 3.22 -7.45 -10.07
N LEU A 84 2.09 -7.33 -10.77
CA LEU A 84 1.81 -8.14 -11.96
C LEU A 84 2.82 -7.89 -13.10
N ARG A 85 3.32 -6.66 -13.23
CA ARG A 85 4.31 -6.30 -14.25
C ARG A 85 5.74 -6.71 -13.89
N SER A 86 6.13 -6.57 -12.63
CA SER A 86 7.51 -6.82 -12.18
C SER A 86 7.77 -8.25 -11.70
N GLY A 87 6.73 -8.98 -11.29
CA GLY A 87 6.83 -10.33 -10.70
C GLY A 87 7.43 -10.37 -9.29
N GLY A 88 8.13 -9.32 -8.84
CA GLY A 88 8.76 -9.20 -7.53
C GLY A 88 7.96 -8.35 -6.54
N LEU A 89 8.47 -8.23 -5.31
CA LEU A 89 7.93 -7.29 -4.30
C LEU A 89 8.72 -5.98 -4.21
N LEU A 90 9.95 -5.93 -4.74
CA LEU A 90 10.78 -4.74 -4.60
C LEU A 90 10.13 -3.50 -5.21
N LEU A 91 9.63 -3.59 -6.45
CA LEU A 91 8.96 -2.47 -7.11
C LEU A 91 7.75 -1.95 -6.31
N PRO A 92 6.75 -2.79 -5.97
CA PRO A 92 5.61 -2.28 -5.20
C PRO A 92 6.01 -1.80 -3.80
N VAL A 93 7.02 -2.38 -3.13
CA VAL A 93 7.50 -1.86 -1.84
C VAL A 93 8.07 -0.45 -1.98
N LEU A 94 8.89 -0.20 -3.00
CA LEU A 94 9.47 1.13 -3.25
C LEU A 94 8.40 2.16 -3.61
N LEU A 95 7.45 1.81 -4.48
CA LEU A 95 6.34 2.69 -4.85
C LEU A 95 5.41 2.98 -3.67
N HIS A 96 5.19 2.00 -2.78
CA HIS A 96 4.39 2.22 -1.59
C HIS A 96 5.13 3.13 -0.60
N ALA A 97 6.42 2.90 -0.35
CA ALA A 97 7.23 3.79 0.48
C ALA A 97 7.26 5.23 -0.07
N GLU A 98 7.36 5.40 -1.39
CA GLU A 98 7.24 6.71 -2.06
C GLU A 98 5.87 7.35 -1.81
N ALA A 99 4.78 6.62 -1.99
CA ALA A 99 3.43 7.11 -1.72
C ALA A 99 3.27 7.54 -0.26
N SER A 100 3.83 6.79 0.70
CA SER A 100 3.84 7.16 2.11
C SER A 100 4.63 8.44 2.38
N VAL A 101 5.77 8.65 1.71
CA VAL A 101 6.53 9.91 1.79
C VAL A 101 5.72 11.08 1.24
N ILE A 102 5.11 10.93 0.07
CA ILE A 102 4.28 11.98 -0.53
C ILE A 102 3.10 12.30 0.40
N ALA A 103 2.41 11.29 0.92
CA ALA A 103 1.31 11.48 1.86
C ALA A 103 1.76 12.20 3.12
N LEU A 104 2.90 11.85 3.71
CA LEU A 104 3.46 12.59 4.85
C LEU A 104 3.71 14.05 4.47
N LEU A 105 4.40 14.33 3.36
CA LEU A 105 4.72 15.71 2.95
C LEU A 105 3.49 16.57 2.69
N LEU A 106 2.41 16.02 2.15
CA LEU A 106 1.16 16.75 1.91
C LEU A 106 0.33 16.98 3.17
N ASN A 107 0.59 16.23 4.25
CA ASN A 107 -0.15 16.29 5.51
C ASN A 107 0.69 16.85 6.68
N LEU A 108 1.89 17.36 6.41
CA LEU A 108 2.76 18.03 7.39
C LEU A 108 2.34 19.48 7.64
#